data_AF-A0A2N1Q8D3-F1
#
_entry.id   AF-A0A2N1Q8D3-F1
#
_cell.length_a   1.000
_cell.length_b   1.000
_cell.length_c   1.000
_cell.angle_alpha   90.00
_cell.angle_beta   90.00
_cell.angle_gamma   90.00
#
_symmetry.space_group_name_H-M   'P 1'
#
loop_
_entity.id
_entity.type
_entity.pdbx_description
1 polymer ?
#
loop_
_entity_poly.entity_id
_entity_poly.type
_entity_poly.pdbx_seq_one_letter_code
_entity_poly.pdbx_strand_id
1 'polypeptide(L)'
;MYNYYNRHPKGIKTGDCVVRAISTAFDKDYMETRRELNQKKREWSFTSYKDTEFIYKYLENRPRYIFKAVKGEPRIKGTDFAQLHPNGMFILKMAGHISVCKDGVIQDTWDCTYRSVYTAWRIDEETL
;
A
#
# COMPACT_ATOMS: atom_id res chain seq x y z
N MET A 1 5.14 -9.41 10.56
CA MET A 1 3.95 -10.02 11.22
C MET A 1 2.68 -9.61 10.49
N TYR A 2 1.53 -10.24 10.77
CA TYR A 2 0.23 -9.85 10.21
C TYR A 2 -0.75 -9.53 11.34
N ASN A 3 -1.59 -8.52 11.14
CA ASN A 3 -2.76 -8.27 11.97
C ASN A 3 -3.98 -8.03 11.08
N TYR A 4 -5.12 -8.62 11.45
CA TYR A 4 -6.37 -8.37 10.76
C TYR A 4 -6.81 -6.92 10.97
N TYR A 5 -7.03 -6.20 9.87
CA TYR A 5 -7.54 -4.84 9.91
C TYR A 5 -8.39 -4.53 8.68
N ASN A 6 -9.63 -4.10 8.93
CA ASN A 6 -10.55 -3.67 7.89
C ASN A 6 -10.99 -2.23 8.12
N ARG A 7 -10.43 -1.29 7.34
CA ARG A 7 -10.82 0.13 7.40
C ARG A 7 -12.14 0.44 6.69
N HIS A 8 -12.76 -0.54 6.00
CA HIS A 8 -14.06 -0.31 5.39
C HIS A 8 -15.12 -0.07 6.50
N PRO A 9 -15.90 1.03 6.46
CA PRO A 9 -16.81 1.45 7.54
C PRO A 9 -17.99 0.49 7.80
N LYS A 10 -18.14 -0.54 6.98
CA LYS A 10 -19.20 -1.55 7.07
C LYS A 10 -18.62 -2.96 7.29
N GLY A 11 -17.31 -3.08 7.49
CA GLY A 11 -16.63 -4.36 7.62
C GLY A 11 -16.65 -5.24 6.37
N ILE A 12 -17.04 -4.71 5.21
CA ILE A 12 -17.19 -5.49 3.97
C ILE A 12 -15.81 -5.84 3.40
N LYS A 13 -15.66 -7.06 2.89
CA LYS A 13 -14.50 -7.49 2.10
C LYS A 13 -14.81 -7.30 0.61
N THR A 14 -14.09 -6.40 -0.06
CA THR A 14 -14.29 -6.12 -1.48
C THR A 14 -12.95 -5.78 -2.15
N GLY A 15 -12.96 -5.52 -3.45
CA GLY A 15 -11.77 -5.14 -4.23
C GLY A 15 -11.33 -3.69 -3.99
N ASP A 16 -11.15 -3.30 -2.73
CA ASP A 16 -10.86 -1.93 -2.27
C ASP A 16 -9.45 -1.73 -1.72
N CYS A 17 -8.53 -2.69 -1.93
CA CYS A 17 -7.21 -2.69 -1.31
C CYS A 17 -6.47 -1.34 -1.42
N VAL A 18 -6.58 -0.64 -2.55
CA VAL A 18 -6.00 0.71 -2.73
C VAL A 18 -6.59 1.74 -1.77
N VAL A 19 -7.92 1.82 -1.69
CA VAL A 19 -8.60 2.77 -0.78
C VAL A 19 -8.25 2.43 0.66
N ARG A 20 -8.33 1.15 1.02
CA ARG A 20 -8.08 0.68 2.38
C ARG A 20 -6.64 0.92 2.80
N ALA A 21 -5.66 0.65 1.94
CA ALA A 21 -4.26 0.89 2.23
C ALA A 21 -3.96 2.39 2.38
N ILE A 22 -4.41 3.22 1.44
CA ILE A 22 -4.17 4.68 1.51
C ILE A 22 -4.88 5.29 2.71
N SER A 23 -6.15 4.95 2.96
CA SER A 23 -6.91 5.43 4.12
C SER A 23 -6.23 5.02 5.43
N THR A 24 -5.68 3.81 5.50
CA THR A 24 -5.00 3.32 6.71
C THR A 24 -3.66 4.03 6.92
N ALA A 25 -2.84 4.16 5.88
CA ALA A 25 -1.50 4.69 6.01
C ALA A 25 -1.47 6.20 6.29
N PHE A 26 -2.40 6.96 5.71
CA PHE A 26 -2.53 8.41 5.94
C PHE A 26 -3.47 8.76 7.10
N ASP A 27 -4.03 7.76 7.78
CA ASP A 27 -5.06 7.92 8.80
C ASP A 27 -6.26 8.78 8.37
N LYS A 28 -6.73 8.59 7.14
CA LYS A 28 -7.85 9.33 6.55
C LYS A 28 -9.15 8.55 6.64
N ASP A 29 -10.29 9.22 6.61
CA ASP A 29 -11.58 8.54 6.46
C ASP A 29 -11.61 7.73 5.15
N TYR A 30 -12.22 6.55 5.21
CA TYR A 30 -12.28 5.63 4.08
C TYR A 30 -13.08 6.21 2.91
N MET A 31 -14.22 6.84 3.19
CA MET A 31 -15.10 7.38 2.15
C MET A 31 -14.51 8.64 1.52
N GLU A 32 -13.88 9.50 2.32
CA GLU A 32 -13.12 10.66 1.84
C GLU A 32 -11.95 10.22 0.96
N THR A 33 -11.16 9.24 1.41
CA THR A 33 -10.07 8.66 0.62
C THR A 33 -10.59 8.14 -0.72
N ARG A 34 -11.70 7.41 -0.73
CA ARG A 34 -12.30 6.91 -1.97
C ARG A 34 -12.72 8.06 -2.90
N ARG A 35 -13.33 9.11 -2.37
CA ARG A 35 -13.77 10.28 -3.17
C ARG A 35 -12.56 10.99 -3.79
N GLU A 36 -11.53 11.23 -2.99
CA GLU A 36 -10.29 11.88 -3.43
C GLU A 36 -9.59 11.08 -4.54
N LEU A 37 -9.42 9.77 -4.36
CA LEU A 37 -8.78 8.93 -5.38
C LEU A 37 -9.56 8.96 -6.71
N ASN A 38 -10.89 8.97 -6.66
CA ASN A 38 -11.72 9.12 -7.86
C ASN A 38 -11.66 10.53 -8.47
N GLN A 39 -11.51 11.56 -7.65
CA GLN A 39 -11.30 12.92 -8.12
C GLN A 39 -9.95 13.05 -8.83
N LYS A 40 -8.85 12.65 -8.18
CA LYS A 40 -7.50 12.67 -8.75
C LYS A 40 -7.40 11.84 -10.02
N LYS A 41 -8.06 10.68 -10.06
CA LYS A 41 -8.16 9.85 -11.26
C LYS A 41 -8.72 10.63 -12.44
N ARG A 42 -9.79 11.42 -12.23
CA ARG A 42 -10.39 12.27 -13.27
C ARG A 42 -9.50 13.45 -13.65
N GLU A 43 -8.96 14.15 -12.64
CA GLU A 43 -8.07 15.31 -12.84
C GLU A 43 -6.81 14.96 -13.64
N TRP A 44 -6.29 13.74 -13.46
CA TRP A 44 -5.08 13.26 -14.12
C TRP A 44 -5.35 12.33 -15.31
N SER A 45 -6.60 12.23 -15.76
CA SER A 45 -7.00 11.45 -16.95
C SER A 45 -6.64 9.96 -16.90
N PHE A 46 -6.69 9.33 -15.71
CA PHE A 46 -6.55 7.87 -15.57
C PHE A 46 -7.91 7.15 -15.69
N THR A 47 -7.89 5.90 -16.16
CA THR A 47 -9.11 5.07 -16.21
C THR A 47 -9.47 4.52 -14.83
N SER A 48 -8.47 4.15 -14.02
CA SER A 48 -8.64 3.58 -12.69
C SER A 48 -7.62 4.14 -11.69
N TYR A 49 -8.06 4.44 -10.46
CA TYR A 49 -7.13 4.77 -9.37
C TYR A 49 -6.33 3.54 -8.87
N LYS A 50 -6.63 2.35 -9.41
CA LYS A 50 -5.93 1.11 -9.11
C LYS A 50 -4.75 0.84 -10.04
N ASP A 51 -4.61 1.64 -11.09
CA ASP A 51 -3.52 1.51 -12.05
C ASP A 51 -2.18 1.80 -11.37
N THR A 52 -1.15 1.03 -11.72
CA THR A 52 0.17 1.16 -11.08
C THR A 52 0.74 2.57 -11.29
N GLU A 53 0.58 3.13 -12.48
CA GLU A 53 1.00 4.49 -12.82
C GLU A 53 0.28 5.55 -11.98
N PHE A 54 -1.03 5.38 -11.75
CA PHE A 54 -1.79 6.27 -10.88
C PHE A 54 -1.22 6.25 -9.45
N ILE A 55 -0.98 5.05 -8.89
CA ILE A 55 -0.46 4.89 -7.52
C ILE A 55 0.94 5.52 -7.41
N TYR A 56 1.77 5.35 -8.45
CA TYR A 56 3.12 5.92 -8.49
C TYR A 56 3.08 7.44 -8.49
N LYS A 57 2.19 8.04 -9.28
CA LYS A 57 1.97 9.50 -9.30
C LYS A 57 1.39 10.00 -7.98
N TYR A 58 0.39 9.31 -7.42
CA TYR A 58 -0.25 9.72 -6.16
C TYR A 58 0.73 9.74 -4.97
N LEU A 59 1.76 8.88 -4.99
CA LEU A 59 2.78 8.77 -3.95
C LEU A 59 4.16 9.31 -4.39
N GLU A 60 4.22 10.19 -5.39
CA GLU A 60 5.49 10.62 -5.99
C GLU A 60 6.38 11.44 -5.03
N ASN A 61 5.76 12.17 -4.08
CA ASN A 61 6.45 12.98 -3.06
C ASN A 61 6.80 12.19 -1.79
N ARG A 62 6.76 10.85 -1.85
CA ARG A 62 7.06 9.97 -0.72
C ARG A 62 8.33 9.18 -1.01
N PRO A 63 9.22 8.98 -0.02
CA PRO A 63 10.40 8.14 -0.20
C PRO A 63 10.00 6.75 -0.72
N ARG A 64 10.58 6.36 -1.86
CA ARG A 64 10.20 5.15 -2.59
C ARG A 64 11.34 4.13 -2.63
N TYR A 65 11.05 2.91 -2.19
CA TYR A 65 11.97 1.76 -2.22
C TYR A 65 11.52 0.79 -3.31
N ILE A 66 12.43 0.44 -4.23
CA ILE A 66 12.14 -0.47 -5.36
C ILE A 66 12.90 -1.77 -5.15
N PHE A 67 12.18 -2.89 -5.13
CA PHE A 67 12.74 -4.22 -4.93
C PHE A 67 12.81 -4.96 -6.26
N LYS A 68 13.94 -4.82 -6.95
CA LYS A 68 14.20 -5.49 -8.23
C LYS A 68 14.37 -6.99 -8.01
N ALA A 69 13.91 -7.79 -8.98
CA ALA A 69 14.21 -9.21 -8.98
C ALA A 69 15.68 -9.43 -9.34
N VAL A 70 16.37 -10.25 -8.55
CA VAL A 70 17.70 -10.75 -8.85
C VAL A 70 17.55 -12.19 -9.34
N LYS A 71 18.21 -12.54 -10.45
CA LYS A 71 18.10 -13.87 -11.05
C LYS A 71 18.67 -14.91 -10.07
N GLY A 72 17.89 -15.93 -9.77
CA GLY A 72 18.29 -17.01 -8.86
C GLY A 72 17.99 -16.72 -7.38
N GLU A 73 17.51 -15.51 -7.05
CA GLU A 73 17.16 -15.15 -5.67
C GLU A 73 15.64 -15.08 -5.49
N PRO A 74 15.12 -15.51 -4.33
CA PRO A 74 13.72 -15.31 -4.00
C PRO A 74 13.43 -13.81 -3.88
N ARG A 75 12.26 -13.39 -4.39
CA ARG A 75 11.78 -12.02 -4.15
C ARG A 75 11.45 -11.83 -2.68
N ILE A 76 11.82 -10.66 -2.16
CA ILE A 76 11.39 -10.17 -0.84
C ILE A 76 9.87 -10.28 -0.69
N LYS A 77 9.44 -10.87 0.41
CA LYS A 77 8.03 -11.05 0.81
C LYS A 77 7.61 -9.97 1.79
N GLY A 78 6.30 -9.87 2.04
CA GLY A 78 5.77 -9.01 3.09
C GLY A 78 6.32 -9.39 4.47
N THR A 79 6.57 -10.68 4.73
CA THR A 79 7.25 -11.14 5.96
C THR A 79 8.62 -10.52 6.12
N ASP A 80 9.43 -10.58 5.05
CA ASP A 80 10.82 -10.12 5.05
C ASP A 80 10.86 -8.59 5.18
N PHE A 81 10.01 -7.89 4.43
CA PHE A 81 9.88 -6.43 4.52
C PHE A 81 9.52 -6.00 5.95
N ALA A 82 8.54 -6.65 6.56
CA ALA A 82 8.10 -6.33 7.91
C ALA A 82 9.19 -6.55 8.98
N GLN A 83 10.08 -7.53 8.79
CA GLN A 83 11.22 -7.76 9.68
C GLN A 83 12.33 -6.72 9.48
N LEU A 84 12.60 -6.35 8.22
CA LEU A 84 13.61 -5.34 7.88
C LEU A 84 13.19 -3.92 8.28
N HIS A 85 11.88 -3.66 8.40
CA HIS A 85 11.31 -2.37 8.74
C HIS A 85 10.41 -2.48 9.99
N PRO A 86 11.02 -2.63 11.20
CA PRO A 86 10.27 -2.80 12.44
C PRO A 86 9.57 -1.53 12.92
N ASN A 87 9.90 -0.36 12.36
CA ASN A 87 9.30 0.93 12.70
C ASN A 87 8.90 1.68 11.42
N GLY A 88 7.83 2.47 11.50
CA GLY A 88 7.39 3.40 10.46
C GLY A 88 6.12 2.97 9.74
N MET A 89 5.64 3.84 8.85
CA MET A 89 4.42 3.64 8.07
C MET A 89 4.73 3.46 6.58
N PHE A 90 4.37 2.31 6.02
CA PHE A 90 4.64 1.99 4.62
C PHE A 90 3.40 1.52 3.88
N ILE A 91 3.22 2.03 2.65
CA ILE A 91 2.34 1.40 1.66
C ILE A 91 3.17 0.42 0.82
N LEU A 92 2.72 -0.82 0.69
CA LEU A 92 3.40 -1.88 -0.05
C LEU A 92 2.65 -2.21 -1.34
N LYS A 93 3.27 -1.99 -2.51
CA LYS A 93 2.81 -2.57 -3.77
C LYS A 93 3.31 -4.01 -3.86
N MET A 94 2.38 -4.96 -3.83
CA MET A 94 2.67 -6.39 -3.86
C MET A 94 2.19 -7.05 -5.16
N ALA A 95 2.51 -8.33 -5.34
CA ALA A 95 1.98 -9.17 -6.40
C ALA A 95 0.43 -9.19 -6.37
N GLY A 96 -0.20 -8.48 -7.31
CA GLY A 96 -1.66 -8.39 -7.46
C GLY A 96 -2.38 -7.68 -6.31
N HIS A 97 -1.67 -6.98 -5.42
CA HIS A 97 -2.25 -6.43 -4.19
C HIS A 97 -1.53 -5.14 -3.73
N ILE A 98 -2.16 -4.42 -2.81
CA ILE A 98 -1.56 -3.30 -2.08
C ILE A 98 -1.96 -3.39 -0.62
N SER A 99 -1.00 -3.23 0.29
CA SER A 99 -1.21 -3.37 1.73
C SER A 99 -0.46 -2.27 2.49
N VAL A 100 -0.58 -2.28 3.81
CA VAL A 100 0.13 -1.37 4.72
C VAL A 100 0.96 -2.17 5.69
N CYS A 101 2.21 -1.75 5.89
CA CYS A 101 3.04 -2.20 6.99
C CYS A 101 3.22 -1.04 7.96
N LYS A 102 2.68 -1.20 9.17
CA LYS A 102 2.84 -0.26 10.28
C LYS A 102 3.69 -0.94 11.35
N ASP A 103 4.86 -0.38 11.64
CA ASP A 103 5.76 -0.84 12.70
C ASP A 103 6.01 -2.37 12.65
N GLY A 104 6.43 -2.86 11.48
CA GLY A 104 6.70 -4.29 11.25
C GLY A 104 5.46 -5.21 11.23
N VAL A 105 4.26 -4.64 11.18
CA VAL A 105 3.00 -5.40 11.12
C VAL A 105 2.21 -5.04 9.87
N ILE A 106 1.96 -6.05 9.03
CA ILE A 106 1.09 -5.89 7.86
C ILE A 106 -0.37 -5.88 8.31
N GLN A 107 -1.10 -4.82 7.94
CA GLN A 107 -2.50 -4.61 8.28
C GLN A 107 -3.39 -4.86 7.07
N ASP A 108 -4.18 -5.94 7.12
CA ASP A 108 -5.02 -6.32 5.97
C ASP A 108 -6.22 -7.19 6.35
N THR A 109 -7.13 -7.43 5.41
CA THR A 109 -8.32 -8.27 5.61
C THR A 109 -8.05 -9.78 5.46
N TRP A 110 -6.82 -10.14 5.08
CA TRP A 110 -6.28 -11.50 5.10
C TRP A 110 -4.76 -11.47 5.25
N ASP A 111 -4.14 -12.56 5.68
CA ASP A 111 -2.67 -12.64 5.72
C ASP A 111 -2.11 -12.65 4.29
N CYS A 112 -1.63 -11.50 3.83
CA CYS A 112 -1.00 -11.33 2.53
C CYS A 112 0.53 -11.32 2.59
N THR A 113 1.13 -11.64 3.74
CA THR A 113 2.58 -11.50 4.01
C THR A 113 3.44 -12.37 3.07
N TYR A 114 2.89 -13.47 2.55
CA TYR A 114 3.55 -14.38 1.61
C TYR A 114 3.71 -13.80 0.18
N ARG A 115 3.07 -12.67 -0.13
CA ARG A 115 3.16 -12.04 -1.46
C ARG A 115 4.47 -11.30 -1.61
N SER A 116 5.01 -11.33 -2.83
CA SER A 116 6.23 -10.58 -3.16
C SER A 116 5.95 -9.07 -3.12
N VAL A 117 6.83 -8.30 -2.48
CA VAL A 117 6.80 -6.83 -2.46
C VAL A 117 7.62 -6.34 -3.65
N TYR A 118 7.05 -5.40 -4.42
CA TYR A 118 7.70 -4.82 -5.60
C TYR A 118 8.21 -3.42 -5.31
N THR A 119 7.41 -2.64 -4.60
CA THR A 119 7.69 -1.25 -4.25
C THR A 119 7.11 -0.96 -2.89
N ALA A 120 7.79 -0.15 -2.09
CA ALA A 120 7.24 0.43 -0.88
C ALA A 120 7.39 1.96 -0.89
N TRP A 121 6.43 2.65 -0.30
CA TRP A 121 6.53 4.09 -0.02
C TRP A 121 6.44 4.31 1.47
N ARG A 122 7.35 5.13 2.00
CA ARG A 122 7.29 5.57 3.39
C ARG A 122 6.40 6.80 3.51
N ILE A 123 5.45 6.77 4.44
CA ILE A 123 4.34 7.72 4.52
C ILE A 123 4.55 8.73 5.66
N ASP A 124 5.26 8.34 6.71
CA ASP A 124 5.62 9.20 7.85
C ASP A 124 6.82 10.12 7.56
N GLU A 125 7.28 10.17 6.30
CA GLU A 125 8.35 11.05 5.81
C GLU A 125 7.96 11.67 4.46
N GLU A 126 8.53 12.83 4.14
CA GLU A 126 8.37 13.52 2.85
C GLU A 126 9.74 13.70 2.19
N THR A 127 9.77 13.64 0.86
CA THR A 127 10.96 14.07 0.10
C THR A 127 11.01 15.59 0.07
N LEU A 128 12.12 16.16 0.53
CA LEU A 128 12.45 17.58 0.43
C LEU A 128 12.58 18.04 -1.03
#